data_AF-A0A2Z2N9Y6-F1
#
_entry.id   AF-A0A2Z2N9Y6-F1
#
_cell.length_a   1.000
_cell.length_b   1.000
_cell.length_c   1.000
_cell.angle_alpha   90.00
_cell.angle_beta   90.00
_cell.angle_gamma   90.00
#
_symmetry.space_group_name_H-M   'P 1'
#
loop_
_entity.id
_entity.type
_entity.pdbx_description
1 polymer ?
#
loop_
_entity_poly.entity_id
_entity_poly.type
_entity_poly.pdbx_seq_one_letter_code
_entity_poly.pdbx_strand_id
1 'polypeptide(L)'
;MVAIKSFGEAVSFLISNPKVILIPLVFLLILAPINTYIQKDNVLKSLENLEKGSIIFEEHGAAEELTPEQLRALLVIALLYMLLLSAAQYSVTMYAYRRRLGETLSLGDALISGLENVIPAFIVTLISAIILGLIAIVVAIPFSVIIGIGAIGGSKGMITVGMLALLVGEFFALTFSGGAVSVIFPAYVVNNSIRRGIEGLMLPLRRPKSTLSFGLLLMLTIFTLYIVASMLVFLPLIFSRSLAGLLIGALLQAPIMALLHAFTSVASLSFYENLREELLNQTQGIMTDVRTY
;
A
#
# COMPACT_ATOMS: atom_id res chain seq x y z
N MET A 1 -20.86 -4.80 -7.90
CA MET A 1 -21.43 -3.88 -6.89
C MET A 1 -20.62 -3.86 -5.59
N VAL A 2 -20.01 -5.00 -5.19
CA VAL A 2 -19.20 -5.10 -3.95
C VAL A 2 -18.08 -4.07 -3.82
N ALA A 3 -17.27 -3.84 -4.87
CA ALA A 3 -16.17 -2.87 -4.80
C ALA A 3 -16.62 -1.46 -4.35
N ILE A 4 -17.68 -0.94 -4.96
CA ILE A 4 -18.22 0.40 -4.65
C ILE A 4 -18.84 0.42 -3.26
N LYS A 5 -19.59 -0.64 -2.87
CA LYS A 5 -20.15 -0.80 -1.52
C LYS A 5 -19.03 -0.73 -0.47
N SER A 6 -17.98 -1.52 -0.63
CA SER A 6 -16.84 -1.55 0.29
C SER A 6 -16.09 -0.22 0.38
N PHE A 7 -15.92 0.49 -0.73
CA PHE A 7 -15.33 1.83 -0.74
C PHE A 7 -16.21 2.84 0.00
N GLY A 8 -17.51 2.87 -0.28
CA GLY A 8 -18.47 3.76 0.39
C GLY A 8 -18.55 3.51 1.89
N GLU A 9 -18.54 2.24 2.31
CA GLU A 9 -18.49 1.85 3.72
C GLU A 9 -17.21 2.31 4.41
N ALA A 10 -16.06 2.25 3.72
CA ALA A 10 -14.80 2.71 4.28
C ALA A 10 -14.79 4.23 4.51
N VAL A 11 -15.31 5.00 3.53
CA VAL A 11 -15.49 6.45 3.65
C VAL A 11 -16.45 6.77 4.81
N SER A 12 -17.63 6.15 4.82
CA SER A 12 -18.63 6.35 5.87
C SER A 12 -18.07 6.01 7.25
N PHE A 13 -17.34 4.90 7.38
CA PHE A 13 -16.74 4.49 8.65
C PHE A 13 -15.75 5.52 9.18
N LEU A 14 -14.85 6.05 8.33
CA LEU A 14 -13.87 7.04 8.75
C LEU A 14 -14.52 8.39 9.09
N ILE A 15 -15.57 8.79 8.37
CA ILE A 15 -16.34 10.00 8.70
C ILE A 15 -17.00 9.86 10.08
N SER A 16 -17.57 8.69 10.38
CA SER A 16 -18.18 8.41 11.68
C SER A 16 -17.16 8.19 12.80
N ASN A 17 -15.93 7.80 12.49
CA ASN A 17 -14.88 7.48 13.46
C ASN A 17 -13.55 8.18 13.09
N PRO A 18 -13.49 9.52 13.02
CA PRO A 18 -12.32 10.25 12.51
C PRO A 18 -11.08 10.05 13.38
N LYS A 19 -11.28 9.76 14.67
CA LYS A 19 -10.17 9.52 15.62
C LYS A 19 -9.34 8.29 15.29
N VAL A 20 -9.81 7.36 14.45
CA VAL A 20 -9.04 6.19 13.99
C VAL A 20 -7.78 6.60 13.24
N ILE A 21 -7.78 7.76 12.58
CA ILE A 21 -6.62 8.32 11.87
C ILE A 21 -5.46 8.60 12.84
N LEU A 22 -5.74 8.84 14.12
CA LEU A 22 -4.71 9.07 15.13
C LEU A 22 -3.78 7.86 15.32
N ILE A 23 -4.28 6.64 15.08
CA ILE A 23 -3.52 5.41 15.23
C ILE A 23 -2.28 5.42 14.33
N PRO A 24 -2.41 5.44 12.98
CA PRO A 24 -1.23 5.51 12.11
C PRO A 24 -0.47 6.84 12.25
N LEU A 25 -1.14 7.93 12.63
CA LEU A 25 -0.49 9.22 12.85
C LEU A 25 0.59 9.15 13.93
N VAL A 26 0.33 8.50 15.07
CA VAL A 26 1.32 8.36 16.15
C VAL A 26 2.60 7.68 15.64
N PHE A 27 2.47 6.57 14.90
CA PHE A 27 3.62 5.88 14.33
C PHE A 27 4.36 6.73 13.31
N LEU A 28 3.63 7.44 12.44
CA LEU A 28 4.23 8.32 11.44
C LEU A 28 4.96 9.51 12.05
N LEU A 29 4.45 10.09 13.14
CA LEU A 29 5.12 11.18 13.86
C LEU A 29 6.41 10.70 14.54
N ILE A 30 6.43 9.49 15.10
CA ILE A 30 7.65 8.87 15.65
C ILE A 30 8.69 8.64 14.54
N LEU A 31 8.24 8.23 13.36
CA LEU A 31 9.08 7.93 12.20
C LEU A 31 9.58 9.18 11.47
N ALA A 32 8.85 10.30 11.52
CA ALA A 32 9.19 11.54 10.83
C ALA A 32 10.62 12.06 11.09
N PRO A 33 11.10 12.20 12.35
CA PRO A 33 12.46 12.67 12.62
C PRO A 33 13.52 11.67 12.16
N ILE A 34 13.27 10.38 12.34
CA ILE A 34 14.18 9.31 11.90
C ILE A 34 14.33 9.37 10.37
N ASN A 35 13.21 9.38 9.66
CA ASN A 35 13.17 9.44 8.21
C ASN A 35 13.86 10.69 7.67
N THR A 36 13.60 11.84 8.29
CA THR A 36 14.22 13.12 7.91
C THR A 36 15.73 13.11 8.10
N TYR A 37 16.24 12.57 9.22
CA TYR A 37 17.66 12.53 9.50
C TYR A 37 18.43 11.70 8.47
N ILE A 38 17.85 10.60 7.99
CA ILE A 38 18.47 9.75 6.97
C ILE A 38 18.37 10.37 5.57
N GLN A 39 17.24 10.97 5.22
CA GLN A 39 17.05 11.53 3.88
C GLN A 39 17.79 12.85 3.65
N LYS A 40 18.25 13.52 4.71
CA LYS A 40 18.86 14.85 4.63
C LYS A 40 19.99 14.91 3.60
N ASP A 41 20.86 13.90 3.54
CA ASP A 41 22.07 13.98 2.72
C ASP A 41 21.75 13.75 1.24
N ASN A 42 20.78 12.88 0.92
CA ASN A 42 20.42 12.55 -0.47
C ASN A 42 19.50 13.62 -1.07
N VAL A 43 18.49 14.04 -0.32
CA VAL A 43 17.49 15.01 -0.82
C VAL A 43 18.09 16.41 -0.95
N LEU A 44 18.91 16.85 0.01
CA LEU A 44 19.52 18.17 -0.06
C LEU A 44 20.58 18.26 -1.17
N LYS A 45 21.40 17.21 -1.37
CA LYS A 45 22.36 17.16 -2.49
C LYS A 45 21.66 17.18 -3.84
N SER A 46 20.59 16.41 -4.01
CA SER A 46 19.80 16.41 -5.25
C SER A 46 19.22 17.80 -5.57
N LEU A 47 18.71 18.52 -4.56
CA LEU A 47 18.20 19.88 -4.72
C LEU A 47 19.30 20.91 -5.04
N GLU A 48 20.48 20.75 -4.44
CA GLU A 48 21.65 21.60 -4.71
C GLU A 48 22.17 21.41 -6.14
N ASN A 49 22.18 20.16 -6.64
CA ASN A 49 22.57 19.83 -8.02
C ASN A 49 21.58 20.42 -9.05
N LEU A 50 20.28 20.45 -8.73
CA LEU A 50 19.25 21.08 -9.58
C LEU A 50 19.41 22.61 -9.65
N GLU A 51 19.88 23.26 -8.59
CA GLU A 51 20.07 24.73 -8.54
C GLU A 51 21.35 25.18 -9.24
N LYS A 52 22.40 24.35 -9.25
CA LYS A 52 23.66 24.65 -9.93
C LYS A 52 23.59 24.60 -11.46
N GLY A 53 22.41 24.33 -12.04
CA GLY A 53 22.20 24.36 -13.50
C GLY A 53 22.99 23.30 -14.27
N SER A 54 23.62 22.35 -13.58
CA SER A 54 24.24 21.18 -14.18
C SER A 54 23.15 20.18 -14.56
N ILE A 55 22.29 20.55 -15.50
CA ILE A 55 21.58 19.57 -16.33
C ILE A 55 22.63 19.05 -17.32
N ILE A 56 23.61 18.33 -16.79
CA ILE A 56 24.30 17.33 -17.59
C ILE A 56 23.22 16.26 -17.71
N PHE A 57 22.58 16.17 -18.87
CA PHE A 57 21.96 14.91 -19.28
C PHE A 57 23.13 13.93 -19.39
N GLU A 58 23.50 13.34 -18.25
CA GLU A 58 24.51 12.30 -18.23
C GLU A 58 23.97 11.18 -19.13
N GLU A 59 24.66 10.98 -20.24
CA GLU A 59 24.43 9.92 -21.22
C GLU A 59 24.57 8.53 -20.56
N HIS A 60 24.97 8.48 -19.29
CA HIS A 60 24.91 7.35 -18.38
C HIS A 60 24.08 7.81 -17.20
N GLY A 61 22.83 7.36 -17.11
CA GLY A 61 21.86 7.86 -16.13
C GLY A 61 22.46 7.91 -14.72
N ALA A 62 22.16 9.00 -14.01
CA ALA A 62 22.59 9.28 -12.64
C ALA A 62 22.23 8.13 -11.68
N ALA A 63 23.05 7.09 -11.69
CA ALA A 63 23.16 6.15 -10.61
C ALA A 63 24.25 6.73 -9.71
N GLU A 64 23.88 7.67 -8.83
CA GLU A 64 24.60 7.74 -7.56
C GLU A 64 24.42 6.36 -6.92
N GLU A 65 25.38 5.47 -7.15
CA GLU A 65 25.37 4.14 -6.57
C GLU A 65 25.37 4.30 -5.06
N LEU A 66 24.24 3.96 -4.44
CA LEU A 66 24.12 3.92 -2.99
C LEU A 66 25.25 3.05 -2.46
N THR A 67 26.06 3.60 -1.55
CA THR A 67 27.11 2.79 -0.93
C THR A 67 26.47 1.60 -0.19
N PRO A 68 27.16 0.46 -0.05
CA PRO A 68 26.61 -0.69 0.67
C PRO A 68 26.12 -0.35 2.09
N GLU A 69 26.75 0.64 2.74
CA GLU A 69 26.36 1.15 4.05
C GLU A 69 25.05 1.94 4.00
N GLN A 70 24.87 2.82 3.01
CA GLN A 70 23.62 3.55 2.77
C GLN A 70 22.47 2.59 2.45
N LEU A 71 22.73 1.56 1.63
CA LEU A 71 21.73 0.55 1.28
C LEU A 71 21.30 -0.27 2.49
N ARG A 72 22.25 -0.68 3.35
CA ARG A 72 21.94 -1.34 4.63
C ARG A 72 21.12 -0.45 5.56
N ALA A 73 21.49 0.83 5.69
CA ALA A 73 20.75 1.78 6.52
C ALA A 73 19.30 1.93 6.02
N LEU A 74 19.11 2.15 4.71
CA LEU A 74 17.79 2.23 4.09
C LEU A 74 16.96 0.96 4.30
N LEU A 75 17.58 -0.22 4.20
CA LEU A 75 16.91 -1.49 4.41
C LEU A 75 16.44 -1.63 5.86
N VAL A 76 17.30 -1.34 6.85
CA VAL A 76 16.93 -1.37 8.27
C VAL A 76 15.77 -0.42 8.56
N ILE A 77 15.77 0.77 7.98
CA ILE A 77 14.70 1.75 8.15
C ILE A 77 13.42 1.29 7.47
N ALA A 78 13.50 0.75 6.25
CA ALA A 78 12.34 0.22 5.55
C ALA A 78 11.69 -0.91 6.34
N LEU A 79 12.49 -1.79 6.96
CA LEU A 79 12.01 -2.84 7.86
C LEU A 79 11.36 -2.25 9.11
N LEU A 80 11.97 -1.26 9.76
CA LEU A 80 11.39 -0.57 10.92
C LEU A 80 10.07 0.13 10.58
N TYR A 81 10.01 0.77 9.41
CA TYR A 81 8.83 1.45 8.90
C TYR A 81 7.71 0.44 8.65
N MET A 82 8.03 -0.65 7.98
CA MET A 82 7.09 -1.75 7.72
C MET A 82 6.60 -2.41 9.01
N LEU A 83 7.48 -2.59 10.00
CA LEU A 83 7.14 -3.14 11.32
C LEU A 83 6.12 -2.24 12.04
N LEU A 84 6.41 -0.95 12.19
CA LEU A 84 5.54 -0.01 12.89
C LEU A 84 4.22 0.23 12.15
N LEU A 85 4.25 0.32 10.81
CA LEU A 85 3.02 0.42 10.02
C LEU A 85 2.19 -0.85 10.06
N SER A 86 2.80 -2.03 10.23
CA SER A 86 2.04 -3.28 10.42
C SER A 86 1.29 -3.27 11.76
N ALA A 87 1.89 -2.73 12.83
CA ALA A 87 1.17 -2.49 14.09
C ALA A 87 0.00 -1.52 13.90
N ALA A 88 0.21 -0.43 13.15
CA ALA A 88 -0.84 0.53 12.84
C ALA A 88 -1.98 -0.11 12.05
N GLN A 89 -1.66 -0.88 11.00
CA GLN A 89 -2.62 -1.59 10.16
C GLN A 89 -3.42 -2.60 10.98
N TYR A 90 -2.78 -3.35 11.88
CA TYR A 90 -3.46 -4.25 12.81
C TYR A 90 -4.42 -3.50 13.73
N SER A 91 -3.94 -2.44 14.38
CA SER A 91 -4.71 -1.61 15.30
C SER A 91 -5.98 -1.05 14.63
N VAL A 92 -5.84 -0.48 13.43
CA VAL A 92 -6.98 0.08 12.68
C VAL A 92 -7.95 -1.02 12.26
N THR A 93 -7.44 -2.13 11.71
CA THR A 93 -8.29 -3.23 11.22
C THR A 93 -9.06 -3.88 12.37
N MET A 94 -8.40 -4.13 13.50
CA MET A 94 -9.03 -4.68 14.71
C MET A 94 -10.06 -3.72 15.29
N TYR A 95 -9.74 -2.42 15.39
CA TYR A 95 -10.67 -1.39 15.84
C TYR A 95 -11.92 -1.36 14.96
N ALA A 96 -11.73 -1.32 13.63
CA ALA A 96 -12.84 -1.28 12.68
C ALA A 96 -13.72 -2.53 12.76
N TYR A 97 -13.10 -3.71 12.85
CA TYR A 97 -13.82 -4.98 12.97
C TYR A 97 -14.67 -5.04 14.25
N ARG A 98 -14.07 -4.76 15.42
CA ARG A 98 -14.80 -4.78 16.69
C ARG A 98 -15.89 -3.72 16.75
N ARG A 99 -15.64 -2.54 16.17
CA ARG A 99 -16.66 -1.48 16.12
C ARG A 99 -17.86 -1.87 15.27
N ARG A 100 -17.66 -2.63 14.18
CA ARG A 100 -18.74 -3.20 13.35
C ARG A 100 -19.56 -4.27 14.09
N LEU A 101 -18.94 -4.99 15.02
CA LEU A 101 -19.62 -5.93 15.92
C LEU A 101 -20.41 -5.23 17.06
N GLY A 102 -20.41 -3.90 17.11
CA GLY A 102 -21.09 -3.13 18.16
C GLY A 102 -20.28 -2.97 19.44
N GLU A 103 -19.02 -3.42 19.47
CA GLU A 103 -18.17 -3.30 20.64
C GLU A 103 -17.62 -1.87 20.82
N THR A 104 -17.49 -1.45 22.08
CA THR A 104 -16.85 -0.18 22.46
C THR A 104 -15.38 -0.41 22.79
N LEU A 105 -14.55 -0.58 21.76
CA LEU A 105 -13.10 -0.63 21.93
C LEU A 105 -12.54 0.80 22.04
N SER A 106 -11.69 1.07 23.02
CA SER A 106 -10.97 2.34 23.07
C SER A 106 -9.84 2.37 22.03
N LEU A 107 -9.43 3.56 21.58
CA LEU A 107 -8.30 3.70 20.65
C LEU A 107 -6.98 3.25 21.28
N GLY A 108 -6.83 3.42 22.60
CA GLY A 108 -5.67 2.95 23.35
C GLY A 108 -5.57 1.44 23.33
N ASP A 109 -6.69 0.74 23.56
CA ASP A 109 -6.72 -0.73 23.51
C ASP A 109 -6.40 -1.25 22.12
N ALA A 110 -6.85 -0.55 21.07
CA ALA A 110 -6.52 -0.88 19.69
C ALA A 110 -5.01 -0.74 19.41
N LEU A 111 -4.39 0.35 19.87
CA LEU A 111 -2.95 0.58 19.75
C LEU A 111 -2.14 -0.48 20.49
N ILE A 112 -2.51 -0.80 21.73
CA ILE A 112 -1.86 -1.85 22.53
C ILE A 112 -1.98 -3.19 21.80
N SER A 113 -3.19 -3.53 21.32
CA SER A 113 -3.42 -4.77 20.56
C SER A 113 -2.53 -4.85 19.31
N GLY A 114 -2.29 -3.73 18.61
CA GLY A 114 -1.39 -3.68 17.46
C GLY A 114 0.07 -3.84 17.81
N LEU A 115 0.52 -3.27 18.94
CA LEU A 115 1.88 -3.47 19.44
C LEU A 115 2.12 -4.91 19.91
N GLU A 116 1.15 -5.52 20.59
CA GLU A 116 1.21 -6.92 21.01
C GLU A 116 1.29 -7.89 19.81
N ASN A 117 0.61 -7.54 18.71
CA ASN A 117 0.57 -8.36 17.49
C ASN A 117 1.49 -7.83 16.39
N VAL A 118 2.48 -7.01 16.71
CA VAL A 118 3.35 -6.37 15.70
C VAL A 118 4.14 -7.40 14.88
N ILE A 119 4.67 -8.44 15.52
CA ILE A 119 5.49 -9.45 14.83
C ILE A 119 4.64 -10.29 13.86
N PRO A 120 3.52 -10.90 14.28
CA PRO A 120 2.66 -11.61 13.34
C PRO A 120 2.08 -10.69 12.24
N ALA A 121 1.67 -9.46 12.58
CA ALA A 121 1.18 -8.49 11.60
C ALA A 121 2.26 -8.17 10.54
N PHE A 122 3.49 -7.93 10.98
CA PHE A 122 4.64 -7.70 10.09
C PHE A 122 4.89 -8.88 9.16
N ILE A 123 4.82 -10.11 9.65
CA ILE A 123 4.97 -11.31 8.81
C ILE A 123 3.87 -11.35 7.73
N VAL A 124 2.63 -11.03 8.08
CA VAL A 124 1.51 -11.00 7.11
C VAL A 124 1.71 -9.90 6.05
N THR A 125 2.15 -8.72 6.47
CA THR A 125 2.49 -7.63 5.53
C THR A 125 3.64 -8.05 4.60
N LEU A 126 4.66 -8.72 5.14
CA LEU A 126 5.81 -9.20 4.37
C LEU A 126 5.39 -10.25 3.34
N ILE A 127 4.57 -11.23 3.74
CA ILE A 127 4.01 -12.23 2.82
C ILE A 127 3.20 -11.54 1.71
N SER A 128 2.37 -10.57 2.07
CA SER A 128 1.55 -9.80 1.11
C SER A 128 2.43 -9.06 0.09
N ALA A 129 3.50 -8.41 0.56
CA ALA A 129 4.46 -7.71 -0.30
C ALA A 129 5.24 -8.68 -1.22
N ILE A 130 5.67 -9.83 -0.70
CA ILE A 130 6.35 -10.87 -1.50
C ILE A 130 5.44 -11.40 -2.60
N ILE A 131 4.17 -11.70 -2.29
CA ILE A 131 3.19 -12.18 -3.27
C ILE A 131 3.01 -11.14 -4.38
N LEU A 132 2.82 -9.86 -4.01
CA LEU A 132 2.66 -8.79 -4.98
C LEU A 132 3.91 -8.60 -5.86
N GLY A 133 5.10 -8.64 -5.26
CA GLY A 133 6.37 -8.54 -5.97
C GLY A 133 6.62 -9.71 -6.93
N LEU A 134 6.31 -10.94 -6.51
CA LEU A 134 6.41 -12.12 -7.38
C LEU A 134 5.47 -12.02 -8.58
N ILE A 135 4.24 -11.54 -8.38
CA ILE A 135 3.30 -11.33 -9.49
C ILE A 135 3.86 -10.28 -10.47
N ALA A 136 4.41 -9.17 -9.97
CA ALA A 136 5.02 -8.15 -10.81
C ALA A 136 6.16 -8.72 -11.66
N ILE A 137 7.08 -9.47 -11.05
CA ILE A 137 8.20 -10.12 -11.75
C ILE A 137 7.69 -11.08 -12.82
N VAL A 138 6.76 -11.97 -12.48
CA VAL A 138 6.22 -12.96 -13.42
C VAL A 138 5.55 -12.30 -14.62
N VAL A 139 4.81 -11.22 -14.39
CA VAL A 139 4.15 -10.45 -15.46
C VAL A 139 5.18 -9.72 -16.33
N ALA A 140 6.28 -9.24 -15.75
CA ALA A 140 7.32 -8.53 -16.49
C ALA A 140 8.09 -9.42 -17.48
N ILE A 141 8.34 -10.70 -17.15
CA ILE A 141 9.15 -11.65 -17.94
C ILE A 141 8.86 -11.62 -19.45
N PRO A 142 7.62 -11.86 -19.93
CA PRO A 142 7.36 -11.91 -21.38
C PRO A 142 7.69 -10.59 -22.08
N PHE A 143 7.46 -9.46 -21.43
CA PHE A 143 7.75 -8.15 -22.01
C PHE A 143 9.25 -7.84 -21.98
N SER A 144 9.96 -8.23 -20.91
CA SER A 144 11.42 -8.14 -20.84
C SER A 144 12.09 -8.94 -21.96
N VAL A 145 11.53 -10.09 -22.35
CA VAL A 145 12.02 -10.88 -23.49
C VAL A 145 11.85 -10.11 -24.81
N ILE A 146 10.69 -9.48 -25.04
CA ILE A 146 10.45 -8.66 -26.24
C ILE A 146 11.44 -7.50 -26.31
N ILE A 147 11.65 -6.81 -25.19
CA ILE A 147 12.61 -5.71 -25.08
C ILE A 147 14.03 -6.21 -25.36
N GLY A 148 14.41 -7.35 -24.78
CA GLY A 148 15.73 -7.96 -24.97
C GLY A 148 15.99 -8.34 -26.42
N ILE A 149 15.02 -8.94 -27.11
CA ILE A 149 15.11 -9.25 -28.55
C ILE A 149 15.25 -7.96 -29.36
N GLY A 150 14.47 -6.92 -29.03
CA GLY A 150 14.57 -5.61 -29.67
C GLY A 150 15.94 -4.97 -29.49
N ALA A 151 16.54 -5.07 -28.30
CA ALA A 151 17.86 -4.56 -27.99
C ALA A 151 18.96 -5.29 -28.77
N ILE A 152 18.94 -6.63 -28.78
CA ILE A 152 19.91 -7.45 -29.53
C ILE A 152 19.79 -7.20 -31.04
N GLY A 153 18.56 -7.07 -31.55
CA GLY A 153 18.29 -6.81 -32.96
C GLY A 153 18.41 -5.34 -33.40
N GLY A 154 18.74 -4.41 -32.49
CA GLY A 154 18.82 -2.97 -32.79
C GLY A 154 17.48 -2.31 -33.17
N SER A 155 16.35 -2.95 -32.90
CA SER A 155 15.02 -2.48 -33.29
C SER A 155 14.41 -1.60 -32.20
N LYS A 156 14.53 -0.27 -32.37
CA LYS A 156 13.89 0.72 -31.48
C LYS A 156 12.38 0.51 -31.36
N GLY A 157 11.72 0.11 -32.46
CA GLY A 157 10.28 -0.15 -32.47
C GLY A 157 9.88 -1.30 -31.53
N MET A 158 10.63 -2.40 -31.53
CA MET A 158 10.36 -3.52 -30.61
C MET A 158 10.61 -3.15 -29.15
N ILE A 159 11.65 -2.36 -28.87
CA ILE A 159 11.92 -1.85 -27.52
C ILE A 159 10.73 -1.00 -27.04
N THR A 160 10.30 -0.02 -27.83
CA THR A 160 9.17 0.86 -27.47
C THR A 160 7.87 0.09 -27.26
N VAL A 161 7.54 -0.85 -28.16
CA VAL A 161 6.34 -1.68 -28.04
C VAL A 161 6.43 -2.57 -26.79
N GLY A 162 7.59 -3.18 -26.53
CA GLY A 162 7.82 -3.99 -25.34
C GLY A 162 7.66 -3.19 -24.04
N MET A 163 8.18 -1.95 -23.98
CA MET A 163 8.02 -1.06 -22.83
C MET A 163 6.57 -0.63 -22.61
N LEU A 164 5.85 -0.28 -23.67
CA LEU A 164 4.43 0.09 -23.57
C LEU A 164 3.58 -1.11 -23.13
N ALA A 165 3.85 -2.30 -23.68
CA ALA A 165 3.15 -3.52 -23.30
C ALA A 165 3.44 -3.91 -21.84
N LEU A 166 4.68 -3.75 -21.37
CA LEU A 166 5.05 -3.94 -19.97
C LEU A 166 4.27 -2.99 -19.06
N LEU A 167 4.24 -1.70 -19.37
CA LEU A 167 3.56 -0.69 -18.56
C LEU A 167 2.05 -1.00 -18.45
N VAL A 168 1.41 -1.32 -19.57
CA VAL A 168 -0.02 -1.69 -19.57
C VAL A 168 -0.26 -2.99 -18.83
N GLY A 169 0.58 -4.01 -19.06
CA GLY A 169 0.49 -5.32 -18.40
C GLY A 169 0.63 -5.22 -16.89
N GLU A 170 1.66 -4.51 -16.41
CA GLU A 170 1.87 -4.26 -14.99
C GLU A 170 0.74 -3.44 -14.37
N PHE A 171 0.25 -2.40 -15.07
CA PHE A 171 -0.87 -1.60 -14.56
C PHE A 171 -2.08 -2.49 -14.23
N PHE A 172 -2.52 -3.34 -15.18
CA PHE A 172 -3.66 -4.22 -14.95
C PHE A 172 -3.36 -5.32 -13.93
N ALA A 173 -2.17 -5.92 -13.99
CA ALA A 173 -1.77 -6.97 -13.07
C ALA A 173 -1.71 -6.47 -11.63
N LEU A 174 -0.99 -5.37 -11.38
CA LEU A 174 -0.85 -4.76 -10.06
C LEU A 174 -2.17 -4.23 -9.52
N THR A 175 -3.03 -3.71 -10.39
CA THR A 175 -4.39 -3.30 -9.99
C THR A 175 -5.17 -4.51 -9.47
N PHE A 176 -5.22 -5.59 -10.24
CA PHE A 176 -5.93 -6.80 -9.84
C PHE A 176 -5.32 -7.46 -8.60
N SER A 177 -4.01 -7.67 -8.60
CA SER A 177 -3.30 -8.33 -7.50
C SER A 177 -3.29 -7.47 -6.24
N GLY A 178 -3.24 -6.14 -6.36
CA GLY A 178 -3.39 -5.23 -5.23
C GLY A 178 -4.75 -5.38 -4.55
N GLY A 179 -5.84 -5.45 -5.34
CA GLY A 179 -7.17 -5.74 -4.82
C GLY A 179 -7.33 -7.17 -4.26
N ALA A 180 -6.59 -8.14 -4.81
CA ALA A 180 -6.61 -9.50 -4.30
C ALA A 180 -5.83 -9.64 -2.98
N VAL A 181 -4.60 -9.11 -2.92
CA VAL A 181 -3.71 -9.18 -1.77
C VAL A 181 -4.26 -8.36 -0.59
N SER A 182 -5.06 -7.32 -0.85
CA SER A 182 -5.63 -6.49 0.22
C SER A 182 -6.50 -7.27 1.21
N VAL A 183 -7.08 -8.42 0.83
CA VAL A 183 -7.93 -9.21 1.76
C VAL A 183 -7.13 -10.08 2.73
N ILE A 184 -5.83 -10.31 2.49
CA ILE A 184 -4.99 -11.19 3.32
C ILE A 184 -4.95 -10.67 4.75
N PHE A 185 -4.65 -9.39 4.92
CA PHE A 185 -4.44 -8.79 6.23
C PHE A 185 -5.74 -8.75 7.06
N PRO A 186 -6.89 -8.29 6.53
CA PRO A 186 -8.17 -8.41 7.24
C PRO A 186 -8.56 -9.84 7.56
N ALA A 187 -8.35 -10.79 6.64
CA ALA A 187 -8.64 -12.21 6.90
C ALA A 187 -7.78 -12.76 8.04
N TYR A 188 -6.51 -12.34 8.14
CA TYR A 188 -5.67 -12.66 9.30
C TYR A 188 -6.23 -12.07 10.60
N VAL A 189 -6.57 -10.77 10.63
CA VAL A 189 -7.06 -10.09 11.83
C VAL A 189 -8.37 -10.70 12.33
N VAL A 190 -9.32 -10.96 11.43
CA VAL A 190 -10.64 -11.51 11.76
C VAL A 190 -10.56 -12.94 12.29
N ASN A 191 -9.66 -13.77 11.74
CA ASN A 191 -9.56 -15.18 12.08
C ASN A 191 -8.41 -15.51 13.05
N ASN A 192 -7.62 -14.50 13.45
CA ASN A 192 -6.40 -14.63 14.26
C ASN A 192 -5.44 -15.74 13.76
N SER A 193 -5.29 -15.87 12.44
CA SER A 193 -4.48 -16.95 11.83
C SER A 193 -3.86 -16.52 10.50
N ILE A 194 -2.53 -16.60 10.42
CA ILE A 194 -1.77 -16.27 9.19
C ILE A 194 -2.22 -17.16 8.02
N ARG A 195 -2.44 -18.45 8.29
CA ARG A 195 -2.93 -19.40 7.28
C ARG A 195 -4.28 -18.97 6.71
N ARG A 196 -5.22 -18.57 7.56
CA ARG A 196 -6.53 -18.04 7.13
C ARG A 196 -6.39 -16.74 6.34
N GLY A 197 -5.40 -15.92 6.68
CA GLY A 197 -5.01 -14.75 5.89
C GLY A 197 -4.69 -15.12 4.44
N ILE A 198 -3.78 -16.07 4.25
CA ILE A 198 -3.35 -16.53 2.91
C ILE A 198 -4.51 -17.21 2.16
N GLU A 199 -5.27 -18.08 2.83
CA GLU A 199 -6.47 -18.72 2.25
C GLU A 199 -7.51 -17.68 1.80
N GLY A 200 -7.51 -16.50 2.42
CA GLY A 200 -8.34 -15.35 2.05
C GLY A 200 -8.19 -14.93 0.59
N LEU A 201 -7.03 -15.15 -0.05
CA LEU A 201 -6.80 -14.87 -1.48
C LEU A 201 -7.76 -15.59 -2.41
N MET A 202 -8.36 -16.71 -1.98
CA MET A 202 -9.32 -17.44 -2.81
C MET A 202 -10.63 -16.66 -3.00
N LEU A 203 -10.98 -15.75 -2.08
CA LEU A 203 -12.19 -14.93 -2.17
C LEU A 203 -12.18 -14.00 -3.40
N PRO A 204 -11.19 -13.11 -3.58
CA PRO A 204 -11.15 -12.20 -4.72
C PRO A 204 -11.00 -12.91 -6.07
N LEU A 205 -10.37 -14.09 -6.11
CA LEU A 205 -10.24 -14.89 -7.35
C LEU A 205 -11.59 -15.40 -7.87
N ARG A 206 -12.55 -15.66 -6.97
CA ARG A 206 -13.92 -16.05 -7.35
C ARG A 206 -14.73 -14.87 -7.90
N ARG A 207 -14.30 -13.63 -7.66
CA ARG A 207 -15.01 -12.40 -8.05
C ARG A 207 -14.08 -11.41 -8.78
N PRO A 208 -13.52 -11.80 -9.94
CA PRO A 208 -12.43 -11.06 -10.56
C PRO A 208 -12.81 -9.62 -10.95
N LYS A 209 -14.05 -9.40 -11.41
CA LYS A 209 -14.54 -8.05 -11.75
C LYS A 209 -14.57 -7.13 -10.54
N SER A 210 -15.11 -7.60 -9.41
CA SER A 210 -15.14 -6.83 -8.16
C SER A 210 -13.73 -6.56 -7.65
N THR A 211 -12.83 -7.54 -7.74
CA THR A 211 -11.41 -7.41 -7.34
C THR A 211 -10.69 -6.37 -8.18
N LEU A 212 -10.83 -6.40 -9.50
CA LEU A 212 -10.21 -5.42 -10.39
C LEU A 212 -10.75 -4.01 -10.10
N SER A 213 -12.07 -3.85 -9.97
CA SER A 213 -12.68 -2.55 -9.66
C SER A 213 -12.24 -2.02 -8.29
N PHE A 214 -12.17 -2.88 -7.28
CA PHE A 214 -11.70 -2.49 -5.94
C PHE A 214 -10.21 -2.09 -5.99
N GLY A 215 -9.39 -2.90 -6.65
CA GLY A 215 -7.97 -2.61 -6.85
C GLY A 215 -7.73 -1.29 -7.57
N LEU A 216 -8.54 -0.97 -8.59
CA LEU A 216 -8.45 0.29 -9.33
C LEU A 216 -8.80 1.49 -8.45
N LEU A 217 -9.89 1.40 -7.69
CA LEU A 217 -10.27 2.44 -6.73
C LEU A 217 -9.19 2.62 -5.64
N LEU A 218 -8.60 1.52 -5.17
CA LEU A 218 -7.54 1.54 -4.16
C LEU A 218 -6.28 2.19 -4.70
N MET A 219 -5.84 1.79 -5.90
CA MET A 219 -4.68 2.35 -6.57
C MET A 219 -4.86 3.85 -6.83
N LEU A 220 -6.02 4.28 -7.37
CA LEU A 220 -6.33 5.71 -7.57
C LEU A 220 -6.31 6.50 -6.27
N THR A 221 -6.84 5.94 -5.17
CA THR A 221 -6.83 6.59 -3.86
C THR A 221 -5.42 6.72 -3.31
N ILE A 222 -4.63 5.65 -3.40
CA ILE A 222 -3.22 5.64 -3.03
C ILE A 222 -2.48 6.74 -3.80
N PHE A 223 -2.55 6.74 -5.13
CA PHE A 223 -1.88 7.76 -5.95
C PHE A 223 -2.32 9.17 -5.60
N THR A 224 -3.63 9.42 -5.47
CA THR A 224 -4.15 10.76 -5.17
C THR A 224 -3.63 11.27 -3.83
N LEU A 225 -3.70 10.45 -2.78
CA LEU A 225 -3.23 10.84 -1.45
C LEU A 225 -1.69 10.97 -1.41
N TYR A 226 -0.96 10.12 -2.13
CA TYR A 226 0.50 10.26 -2.25
C TYR A 226 0.89 11.56 -2.94
N ILE A 227 0.23 11.94 -4.03
CA ILE A 227 0.50 13.20 -4.73
C ILE A 227 0.30 14.39 -3.78
N VAL A 228 -0.83 14.41 -3.06
CA VAL A 228 -1.11 15.47 -2.07
C VAL A 228 -0.07 15.48 -0.96
N ALA A 229 0.27 14.31 -0.42
CA ALA A 229 1.28 14.15 0.61
C ALA A 229 2.66 14.66 0.15
N SER A 230 3.08 14.30 -1.07
CA SER A 230 4.34 14.75 -1.66
C SER A 230 4.37 16.26 -1.86
N MET A 231 3.28 16.88 -2.34
CA MET A 231 3.19 18.34 -2.47
C MET A 231 3.42 19.06 -1.12
N LEU A 232 2.91 18.50 -0.02
CA LEU A 232 3.11 19.06 1.33
C LEU A 232 4.57 18.96 1.81
N VAL A 233 5.31 17.94 1.38
CA VAL A 233 6.75 17.82 1.67
C VAL A 233 7.55 18.88 0.91
N PHE A 234 7.21 19.13 -0.36
CA PHE A 234 7.94 20.08 -1.19
C PHE A 234 7.73 21.53 -0.77
N LEU A 235 6.57 21.87 -0.19
CA LEU A 235 6.23 23.26 0.11
C LEU A 235 7.21 23.93 1.09
N PRO A 236 7.59 23.33 2.23
CA PRO A 236 8.65 23.87 3.11
C PRO A 236 10.03 23.91 2.45
N LEU A 237 10.35 22.97 1.55
CA LEU A 237 11.65 22.89 0.89
C LEU A 237 11.88 24.03 -0.12
N ILE A 238 10.81 24.63 -0.63
CA ILE A 238 10.88 25.86 -1.44
C ILE A 238 11.44 27.02 -0.60
N PHE A 239 11.05 27.11 0.68
CA PHE A 239 11.44 28.20 1.57
C PHE A 239 12.75 27.92 2.34
N SER A 240 13.02 26.66 2.67
CA SER A 240 14.22 26.27 3.41
C SER A 240 14.69 24.89 3.01
N ARG A 241 15.82 24.83 2.29
CA ARG A 241 16.54 23.59 1.96
C ARG A 241 17.43 23.15 3.12
N SER A 242 16.81 22.92 4.27
CA SER A 242 17.48 22.53 5.51
C SER A 242 16.84 21.28 6.11
N LEU A 243 17.52 20.69 7.09
CA LEU A 243 16.95 19.61 7.91
C LEU A 243 15.62 20.03 8.55
N ALA A 244 15.50 21.29 8.95
CA ALA A 244 14.26 21.82 9.52
C ALA A 244 13.14 21.89 8.47
N GLY A 245 13.44 22.30 7.23
CA GLY A 245 12.49 22.28 6.12
C GLY A 245 11.99 20.87 5.81
N LEU A 246 12.90 19.89 5.75
CA LEU A 246 12.54 18.47 5.57
C LEU A 246 11.66 17.94 6.71
N LEU A 247 11.98 18.30 7.97
CA LEU A 247 11.21 17.85 9.12
C LEU A 247 9.79 18.43 9.10
N ILE A 248 9.66 19.72 8.81
CA ILE A 248 8.35 20.37 8.68
C ILE A 248 7.56 19.71 7.54
N GLY A 249 8.21 19.43 6.40
CA GLY A 249 7.59 18.71 5.29
C GLY A 249 7.07 17.32 5.70
N ALA A 250 7.89 16.54 6.41
CA ALA A 250 7.50 15.22 6.91
C ALA A 250 6.33 15.29 7.92
N LEU A 251 6.32 16.31 8.80
CA LEU A 251 5.23 16.52 9.76
C LEU A 251 3.92 16.94 9.07
N LEU A 252 3.99 17.76 8.02
CA LEU A 252 2.82 18.13 7.22
C LEU A 252 2.29 16.97 6.38
N GLN A 253 3.18 16.08 5.94
CA GLN A 253 2.83 14.87 5.20
C GLN A 253 2.11 13.82 6.08
N ALA A 254 2.49 13.72 7.36
CA ALA A 254 2.07 12.65 8.25
C ALA A 254 0.53 12.49 8.39
N PRO A 255 -0.29 13.56 8.51
CA PRO A 255 -1.75 13.43 8.55
C PRO A 255 -2.37 12.81 7.29
N ILE A 256 -1.85 13.14 6.10
CA ILE A 256 -2.35 12.59 4.83
C ILE A 256 -1.98 11.11 4.71
N MET A 257 -0.75 10.76 5.09
CA MET A 257 -0.30 9.36 5.14
C MET A 257 -1.08 8.57 6.19
N ALA A 258 -1.38 9.16 7.34
CA ALA A 258 -2.20 8.54 8.38
C ALA A 258 -3.62 8.24 7.86
N LEU A 259 -4.23 9.21 7.17
CA LEU A 259 -5.51 9.00 6.50
C LEU A 259 -5.43 7.88 5.46
N LEU A 260 -4.38 7.84 4.64
CA LEU A 260 -4.17 6.77 3.67
C LEU A 260 -4.09 5.40 4.33
N HIS A 261 -3.29 5.24 5.38
CA HIS A 261 -3.15 3.96 6.08
C HIS A 261 -4.45 3.54 6.79
N ALA A 262 -5.15 4.49 7.41
CA ALA A 262 -6.45 4.21 8.02
C ALA A 262 -7.48 3.78 6.97
N PHE A 263 -7.55 4.52 5.86
CA PHE A 263 -8.48 4.24 4.77
C PHE A 263 -8.21 2.90 4.11
N THR A 264 -6.97 2.61 3.71
CA THR A 264 -6.63 1.34 3.06
C THR A 264 -6.91 0.15 3.97
N SER A 265 -6.67 0.26 5.28
CA SER A 265 -7.00 -0.79 6.26
C SER A 265 -8.50 -1.06 6.34
N VAL A 266 -9.32 0.00 6.49
CA VAL A 266 -10.78 -0.11 6.60
C VAL A 266 -11.41 -0.55 5.28
N ALA A 267 -10.94 -0.04 4.14
CA ALA A 267 -11.40 -0.43 2.81
C ALA A 267 -11.12 -1.90 2.53
N SER A 268 -9.92 -2.38 2.89
CA SER A 268 -9.55 -3.78 2.76
C SER A 268 -10.45 -4.69 3.62
N LEU A 269 -10.74 -4.30 4.86
CA LEU A 269 -11.68 -5.02 5.73
C LEU A 269 -13.09 -5.07 5.13
N SER A 270 -13.60 -3.91 4.69
CA SER A 270 -14.92 -3.81 4.05
C SER A 270 -15.02 -4.67 2.80
N PHE A 271 -13.93 -4.76 2.04
CA PHE A 271 -13.88 -5.60 0.85
C PHE A 271 -13.89 -7.08 1.18
N TYR A 272 -13.08 -7.50 2.15
CA TYR A 272 -13.07 -8.87 2.67
C TYR A 272 -14.45 -9.30 3.18
N GLU A 273 -15.10 -8.48 4.01
CA GLU A 273 -16.42 -8.79 4.58
C GLU A 273 -17.51 -8.87 3.51
N ASN A 274 -17.58 -7.90 2.59
CA ASN A 274 -18.59 -7.90 1.53
C ASN A 274 -18.38 -9.05 0.52
N LEU A 275 -17.14 -9.44 0.22
CA LEU A 275 -16.88 -10.63 -0.61
C LEU A 275 -17.35 -11.91 0.09
N ARG A 276 -17.11 -12.02 1.39
CA ARG A 276 -17.55 -13.17 2.19
C ARG A 276 -19.08 -13.25 2.25
N GLU A 277 -19.75 -12.13 2.50
CA GLU A 277 -21.21 -12.03 2.52
C GLU A 277 -21.84 -12.44 1.17
N GLU A 278 -21.31 -11.92 0.07
CA GLU A 278 -21.84 -12.22 -1.27
C GLU A 278 -21.73 -13.71 -1.62
N LEU A 279 -20.64 -14.38 -1.22
CA LEU A 279 -20.43 -15.80 -1.45
C LEU A 279 -21.31 -16.68 -0.56
N LEU A 280 -21.57 -16.28 0.69
CA LEU A 280 -22.49 -16.97 1.58
C LEU A 280 -23.93 -16.90 1.04
N ASN A 281 -24.38 -15.72 0.62
CA ASN A 281 -25.73 -15.52 0.08
C ASN A 281 -25.95 -16.31 -1.23
N GLN A 282 -24.94 -16.42 -2.09
CA GLN A 282 -25.02 -17.27 -3.28
C GLN A 282 -25.12 -18.76 -2.95
N THR A 283 -24.37 -19.22 -1.95
CA THR A 283 -24.39 -20.64 -1.57
C THR A 283 -25.74 -21.04 -0.97
N GLN A 284 -26.37 -20.14 -0.21
CA GLN A 284 -27.71 -20.36 0.35
C GLN A 284 -28.81 -20.33 -0.73
N GLY A 285 -28.72 -19.42 -1.72
CA GLY A 285 -29.68 -19.36 -2.82
C GLY A 285 -29.69 -20.60 -3.73
N ILE A 286 -28.53 -21.26 -3.88
CA ILE A 286 -28.43 -22.51 -4.66
C ILE A 286 -29.05 -23.69 -3.90
N MET A 287 -28.99 -23.73 -2.56
CA MET A 287 -29.57 -24.84 -1.78
C MET A 287 -31.10 -24.80 -1.70
N THR A 288 -31.73 -23.62 -1.80
CA THR A 288 -33.19 -23.50 -1.81
C THR A 288 -33.84 -24.00 -3.10
N ASP A 289 -33.09 -24.05 -4.21
CA ASP A 289 -33.62 -24.40 -5.54
C ASP A 289 -33.57 -25.92 -5.85
N VAL A 290 -32.83 -26.70 -5.05
CA VAL A 290 -32.69 -28.17 -5.24
C VAL A 290 -33.82 -28.95 -4.57
N ARG A 291 -34.68 -28.32 -3.76
CA ARG A 291 -35.86 -28.97 -3.15
C ARG A 291 -37.14 -28.85 -4.00
N THR A 292 -37.04 -28.34 -5.21
CA THR A 292 -38.15 -28.14 -6.14
C THR A 292 -37.93 -28.92 -7.44
N TYR A 293 -37.73 -30.24 -7.33
CA TYR A 293 -37.94 -31.21 -8.43
C TYR A 293 -38.41 -32.54 -7.86
#